data_AF-A0A963FAU0-F1
#
_entry.id   AF-A0A963FAU0-F1
#
_cell.length_a   1.000
_cell.length_b   1.000
_cell.length_c   1.000
_cell.angle_alpha   90.00
_cell.angle_beta   90.00
_cell.angle_gamma   90.00
#
_symmetry.space_group_name_H-M   'P 1'
#
loop_
_entity.id
_entity.type
_entity.pdbx_description
1 polymer ?
#
loop_
_entity_poly.entity_id
_entity_poly.type
_entity_poly.pdbx_seq_one_letter_code
_entity_poly.pdbx_strand_id
1 'polypeptide(L)'
;MNTSEPTILTQLRRNAVALISLFVALTSLGYNTWRNEQTEANRNQRQAAFEVLLKLGELQQLVFHSHYDRDVERGNPRAGWAHVLTIMDLAEVLGGALSQRIHALSAVWEANWEALESSEQGTAAVLDAIQQARTGTVGLLKSLQ
;
A
#
# COMPACT_ATOMS: atom_id res chain seq x y z
N MET A 1 59.77 1.56 41.74
CA MET A 1 59.08 2.05 40.53
C MET A 1 57.69 1.46 40.56
N ASN A 2 56.72 2.17 41.16
CA ASN A 2 55.38 1.63 41.41
C ASN A 2 54.44 2.23 40.37
N THR A 3 54.18 1.50 39.29
CA THR A 3 53.13 1.86 38.33
C THR A 3 51.81 1.45 38.94
N SER A 4 51.16 2.34 39.69
CA SER A 4 49.77 2.14 40.09
C SER A 4 48.94 1.95 38.84
N GLU A 5 48.40 0.75 38.62
CA GLU A 5 47.56 0.49 37.45
C GLU A 5 46.36 1.45 37.45
N PRO A 6 46.08 2.12 36.32
CA PRO A 6 44.98 3.06 36.26
C PRO A 6 43.67 2.33 36.53
N THR A 7 42.99 2.72 37.61
CA THR A 7 41.67 2.19 37.97
C THR A 7 40.69 2.39 36.82
N ILE A 8 39.75 1.46 36.64
CA ILE A 8 38.72 1.52 35.58
C ILE A 8 38.01 2.89 35.56
N LEU A 9 37.74 3.47 36.73
CA LEU A 9 37.11 4.78 36.88
C LEU A 9 37.95 5.93 36.26
N THR A 10 39.27 5.89 36.43
CA THR A 10 40.19 6.87 35.82
C THR A 10 40.28 6.72 34.30
N GLN A 11 40.21 5.49 33.78
CA GLN A 11 40.18 5.26 32.33
C GLN A 11 38.86 5.74 31.70
N LEU A 12 37.73 5.49 32.36
CA LEU A 12 36.41 5.98 31.96
C LEU A 12 36.37 7.52 31.92
N ARG A 13 36.87 8.18 32.96
CA ARG A 13 36.91 9.65 33.02
C ARG A 13 37.81 10.24 31.94
N ARG A 14 38.97 9.63 31.68
CA ARG A 14 39.92 10.06 30.64
C ARG A 14 39.34 9.92 29.23
N ASN A 15 38.53 8.88 28.99
CA ASN A 15 37.91 8.60 27.69
C ASN A 15 36.43 9.02 27.59
N ALA A 16 35.93 9.80 28.56
CA ALA A 16 34.51 10.14 28.66
C ALA A 16 33.97 10.78 27.37
N VAL A 17 34.74 11.70 26.76
CA VAL A 17 34.36 12.33 25.48
C VAL A 17 34.24 11.30 24.37
N ALA A 18 35.20 10.38 24.24
CA ALA A 18 35.16 9.35 23.20
C ALA A 18 33.98 8.38 23.40
N LEU A 19 33.68 8.01 24.65
CA LEU A 19 32.55 7.14 24.99
C LEU A 19 31.21 7.84 24.73
N ILE A 20 31.08 9.11 25.08
CA ILE A 20 29.88 9.92 24.78
C ILE A 20 29.72 10.06 23.27
N SER A 21 30.79 10.37 22.52
CA SER A 21 30.76 10.44 21.06
C SER A 21 30.34 9.13 20.43
N LEU A 22 30.87 8.00 20.91
CA LEU A 22 30.48 6.67 20.43
C LEU A 22 29.00 6.39 20.72
N PHE A 23 28.54 6.69 21.93
CA PHE A 23 27.13 6.53 22.31
C PHE A 23 26.21 7.35 21.41
N VAL A 24 26.52 8.65 21.23
CA VAL A 24 25.77 9.53 20.32
C VAL A 24 25.77 9.01 18.89
N ALA A 25 26.91 8.52 18.39
CA ALA A 25 27.00 7.96 17.04
C ALA A 25 26.11 6.71 16.87
N LEU A 26 26.13 5.79 17.83
CA LEU A 26 25.30 4.58 17.80
C LEU A 26 23.81 4.91 17.88
N THR A 27 23.42 5.82 18.78
CA THR A 27 22.02 6.25 18.89
C THR A 27 21.56 6.98 17.62
N SER A 28 22.39 7.86 17.06
CA SER A 28 22.07 8.58 15.82
C SER A 28 21.92 7.63 14.63
N LEU A 29 22.81 6.63 14.52
CA LEU A 29 22.72 5.63 13.47
C LEU A 29 21.45 4.80 13.62
N GLY A 30 21.17 4.28 14.82
CA GLY A 30 19.97 3.47 15.08
C GLY A 30 18.68 4.25 14.78
N TYR A 31 18.58 5.51 15.23
CA TYR A 31 17.44 6.36 14.94
C TYR A 31 17.28 6.63 13.44
N ASN A 32 18.37 6.95 12.73
CA ASN A 32 18.33 7.20 11.29
C ASN A 32 17.92 5.95 10.49
N THR A 33 18.44 4.78 10.85
CA THR A 33 18.09 3.51 10.20
C THR A 33 16.61 3.21 10.38
N TRP A 34 16.10 3.24 11.62
CA TRP A 34 14.68 3.00 11.91
C TRP A 34 13.77 3.99 11.17
N ARG A 35 14.11 5.29 11.21
CA ARG A 35 13.37 6.34 10.51
C ARG A 35 13.36 6.11 8.99
N ASN A 36 14.49 5.67 8.43
CA ASN A 36 14.60 5.43 7.00
C ASN A 36 13.74 4.23 6.57
N GLU A 37 13.82 3.11 7.28
CA GLU A 37 12.99 1.93 7.04
C GLU A 37 11.49 2.26 7.07
N GLN A 38 11.05 3.03 8.08
CA GLN A 38 9.66 3.47 8.16
C GLN A 38 9.24 4.36 6.98
N THR A 39 10.13 5.25 6.53
CA THR A 39 9.86 6.15 5.41
C THR A 39 9.78 5.38 4.08
N GLU A 40 10.66 4.41 3.88
CA GLU A 40 10.66 3.53 2.71
C GLU A 40 9.42 2.65 2.67
N ALA A 41 9.03 2.05 3.79
CA ALA A 41 7.79 1.28 3.90
C ALA A 41 6.56 2.13 3.52
N ASN A 42 6.43 3.34 4.09
CA ASN A 42 5.33 4.24 3.77
C ASN A 42 5.35 4.68 2.28
N ARG A 43 6.53 4.88 1.69
CA ARG A 43 6.67 5.21 0.27
C ARG A 43 6.21 4.06 -0.64
N ASN A 44 6.62 2.84 -0.35
CA ASN A 44 6.22 1.65 -1.13
C ASN A 44 4.71 1.42 -1.05
N GLN A 45 4.12 1.56 0.14
CA GLN A 45 2.67 1.47 0.32
C GLN A 45 1.92 2.58 -0.41
N ARG A 46 2.41 3.83 -0.37
CA ARG A 46 1.81 4.94 -1.14
C ARG A 46 1.84 4.65 -2.65
N GLN A 47 2.97 4.15 -3.16
CA GLN A 47 3.11 3.83 -4.58
C GLN A 47 2.12 2.75 -5.01
N ALA A 48 2.04 1.63 -4.27
CA ALA A 48 1.08 0.56 -4.56
C ALA A 48 -0.38 1.04 -4.43
N ALA A 49 -0.70 1.87 -3.45
CA ALA A 49 -2.05 2.43 -3.29
C ALA A 49 -2.46 3.36 -4.43
N PHE A 50 -1.54 4.17 -4.97
CA PHE A 50 -1.83 4.97 -6.17
C PHE A 50 -2.04 4.10 -7.41
N GLU A 51 -1.27 3.03 -7.58
CA GLU A 51 -1.47 2.07 -8.66
C GLU A 51 -2.85 1.41 -8.57
N VAL A 52 -3.29 1.01 -7.36
CA VAL A 52 -4.65 0.50 -7.12
C VAL A 52 -5.71 1.52 -7.53
N LEU A 53 -5.56 2.81 -7.18
CA LEU A 53 -6.51 3.85 -7.57
C LEU A 53 -6.59 4.02 -9.10
N LEU A 54 -5.46 3.93 -9.78
CA LEU A 54 -5.42 4.00 -11.24
C LEU A 54 -6.16 2.81 -11.86
N LYS A 55 -5.87 1.59 -11.41
CA LYS A 55 -6.52 0.37 -11.91
C LYS A 55 -8.01 0.31 -11.60
N LEU A 56 -8.45 0.81 -10.44
CA LEU A 56 -9.88 0.97 -10.15
C LEU A 56 -10.55 1.96 -11.10
N GLY A 57 -9.87 3.04 -11.47
CA GLY A 57 -10.36 4.01 -12.46
C GLY A 57 -10.48 3.41 -13.86
N GLU A 58 -9.46 2.64 -14.30
CA GLU A 58 -9.49 1.91 -15.56
C GLU A 58 -10.65 0.89 -15.60
N LEU A 59 -10.84 0.13 -14.52
CA LEU A 59 -11.95 -0.81 -14.40
C LEU A 59 -13.31 -0.11 -14.45
N GLN A 60 -13.46 1.03 -13.77
CA GLN A 60 -14.68 1.82 -13.81
C GLN A 60 -14.98 2.32 -15.22
N GLN A 61 -13.96 2.81 -15.94
CA GLN A 61 -14.10 3.27 -17.31
C GLN A 61 -14.51 2.11 -18.24
N LEU A 62 -13.94 0.92 -18.06
CA LEU A 62 -14.33 -0.28 -18.80
C LEU A 62 -15.80 -0.62 -18.56
N VAL A 63 -16.27 -0.58 -17.31
CA VAL A 63 -17.68 -0.81 -16.97
C VAL A 63 -18.58 0.21 -17.67
N PHE A 64 -18.17 1.49 -17.72
CA PHE A 64 -18.91 2.52 -18.43
C PHE A 64 -18.98 2.27 -19.94
N HIS A 65 -17.85 1.91 -20.56
CA HIS A 65 -17.80 1.57 -21.97
C HIS A 65 -18.67 0.35 -22.30
N SER A 66 -18.69 -0.64 -21.41
CA SER A 66 -19.49 -1.86 -21.57
C SER A 66 -21.00 -1.56 -21.51
N HIS A 67 -21.44 -0.86 -20.47
CA HIS A 67 -22.87 -0.71 -20.18
C HIS A 67 -23.52 0.48 -20.87
N TYR A 68 -22.86 1.65 -20.85
CA TYR A 68 -23.46 2.90 -21.34
C TYR A 68 -23.12 3.18 -22.80
N ASP A 69 -21.87 2.94 -23.20
CA ASP A 69 -21.42 3.25 -24.57
C ASP A 69 -21.62 2.06 -25.52
N ARG A 70 -21.81 0.85 -24.99
CA ARG A 70 -21.86 -0.42 -25.74
C ARG A 70 -20.67 -0.59 -26.68
N ASP A 71 -19.50 -0.12 -26.24
CA ASP A 71 -18.24 -0.27 -26.96
C ASP A 71 -17.66 -1.65 -26.66
N VAL A 72 -17.81 -2.57 -27.61
CA VAL A 72 -17.35 -3.98 -27.49
C VAL A 72 -15.84 -4.12 -27.36
N GLU A 73 -15.05 -3.15 -27.83
CA GLU A 73 -13.60 -3.19 -27.76
C GLU A 73 -13.11 -2.65 -26.41
N ARG A 74 -13.52 -1.43 -26.04
CA ARG A 74 -13.09 -0.77 -24.80
C ARG A 74 -13.83 -1.24 -23.56
N GLY A 75 -15.05 -1.74 -23.73
CA GLY A 75 -15.92 -2.25 -22.69
C GLY A 75 -15.89 -3.77 -22.56
N ASN A 76 -14.89 -4.45 -23.12
CA ASN A 76 -14.79 -5.90 -23.11
C ASN A 76 -14.68 -6.43 -21.67
N PRO A 77 -15.70 -7.15 -21.13
CA PRO A 77 -15.68 -7.63 -19.75
C PRO A 77 -14.52 -8.60 -19.46
N ARG A 78 -13.96 -9.30 -20.46
CA ARG A 78 -12.79 -10.15 -20.22
C ARG A 78 -11.54 -9.35 -19.87
N ALA A 79 -11.39 -8.13 -20.39
CA ALA A 79 -10.30 -7.25 -20.01
C ALA A 79 -10.44 -6.75 -18.56
N GLY A 80 -11.66 -6.67 -18.03
CA GLY A 80 -11.92 -6.32 -16.64
C GLY A 80 -11.28 -7.27 -15.63
N TRP A 81 -11.20 -8.58 -15.94
CA TRP A 81 -10.50 -9.55 -15.09
C TRP A 81 -9.02 -9.22 -14.90
N ALA A 82 -8.34 -8.69 -15.92
CA ALA A 82 -6.94 -8.31 -15.80
C ALA A 82 -6.77 -7.16 -14.79
N HIS A 83 -7.68 -6.18 -14.79
CA HIS A 83 -7.68 -5.10 -13.81
C HIS A 83 -7.98 -5.64 -12.40
N VAL A 84 -9.01 -6.47 -12.25
CA VAL A 84 -9.40 -7.05 -10.94
C VAL A 84 -8.27 -7.87 -10.32
N LEU A 85 -7.62 -8.75 -11.09
CA LEU A 85 -6.49 -9.54 -10.61
C LEU A 85 -5.30 -8.67 -10.23
N THR A 86 -4.96 -7.66 -11.05
CA THR A 86 -3.90 -6.70 -10.72
C THR A 86 -4.19 -5.97 -9.41
N ILE A 87 -5.45 -5.56 -9.19
CA ILE A 87 -5.88 -4.90 -7.96
C ILE A 87 -5.76 -5.86 -6.77
N MET A 88 -6.10 -7.14 -6.93
CA MET A 88 -5.91 -8.18 -5.90
C MET A 88 -4.44 -8.38 -5.54
N ASP A 89 -3.57 -8.52 -6.53
CA ASP A 89 -2.13 -8.72 -6.30
C ASP A 89 -1.51 -7.53 -5.54
N LEU A 90 -1.93 -6.29 -5.88
CA LEU A 90 -1.50 -5.10 -5.14
C LEU A 90 -2.10 -5.03 -3.73
N ALA A 91 -3.32 -5.56 -3.54
CA ALA A 91 -3.98 -5.57 -2.23
C ALA A 91 -3.26 -6.47 -1.22
N GLU A 92 -2.69 -7.59 -1.66
CA GLU A 92 -1.87 -8.49 -0.84
C GLU A 92 -0.68 -7.74 -0.22
N VAL A 93 -0.07 -6.83 -0.98
CA VAL A 93 1.05 -6.00 -0.52
C VAL A 93 0.58 -4.91 0.47
N LEU A 94 -0.63 -4.38 0.29
CA LEU A 94 -1.17 -3.31 1.13
C LEU A 94 -1.82 -3.83 2.43
N GLY A 95 -2.35 -5.05 2.42
CA GLY A 95 -2.89 -5.75 3.57
C GLY A 95 -4.12 -5.11 4.24
N GLY A 96 -4.50 -5.68 5.39
CA GLY A 96 -5.51 -5.12 6.31
C GLY A 96 -6.92 -5.01 5.73
N ALA A 97 -7.65 -3.97 6.15
CA ALA A 97 -9.05 -3.75 5.77
C ALA A 97 -9.25 -3.44 4.27
N LEU A 98 -8.19 -3.04 3.56
CA LEU A 98 -8.25 -2.80 2.12
C LEU A 98 -8.36 -4.12 1.34
N SER A 99 -7.60 -5.13 1.74
CA SER A 99 -7.65 -6.46 1.11
C SER A 99 -9.07 -7.04 1.13
N GLN A 100 -9.79 -6.95 2.26
CA GLN A 100 -11.19 -7.42 2.35
C GLN A 100 -12.12 -6.73 1.34
N ARG A 101 -11.97 -5.41 1.14
CA ARG A 101 -12.78 -4.65 0.18
C ARG A 101 -12.46 -5.03 -1.26
N ILE A 102 -11.20 -5.32 -1.54
CA ILE A 102 -10.76 -5.74 -2.87
C ILE A 102 -11.22 -7.18 -3.18
N HIS A 103 -11.20 -8.08 -2.20
CA HIS A 103 -11.80 -9.41 -2.36
C HIS A 103 -13.31 -9.33 -2.59
N ALA A 104 -14.01 -8.42 -1.90
CA ALA A 104 -15.43 -8.18 -2.13
C ALA A 104 -15.69 -7.66 -3.55
N LEU A 105 -14.85 -6.75 -4.06
CA LEU A 105 -14.91 -6.30 -5.47
C LEU A 105 -14.72 -7.48 -6.44
N SER A 106 -13.74 -8.34 -6.19
CA SER A 106 -13.50 -9.52 -7.04
C SER A 106 -14.70 -10.46 -7.08
N ALA A 107 -15.32 -10.74 -5.93
CA ALA A 107 -16.53 -11.57 -5.85
C ALA A 107 -17.74 -10.94 -6.57
N VAL A 108 -17.93 -9.62 -6.43
CA VAL A 108 -19.00 -8.90 -7.15
C VAL A 108 -18.73 -8.91 -8.65
N TRP A 109 -17.48 -8.74 -9.07
CA TRP A 109 -17.08 -8.85 -10.46
C TRP A 109 -17.39 -10.24 -11.03
N GLU A 110 -16.94 -11.30 -10.35
CA GLU A 110 -17.19 -12.69 -10.73
C GLU A 110 -18.67 -12.98 -10.97
N ALA A 111 -19.54 -12.46 -10.09
CA ALA A 111 -20.97 -12.68 -10.18
C ALA A 111 -21.67 -11.90 -11.31
N ASN A 112 -21.06 -10.83 -11.85
CA ASN A 112 -21.78 -9.88 -12.73
C ASN A 112 -21.10 -9.62 -14.09
N TRP A 113 -19.84 -10.01 -14.28
CA TRP A 113 -19.05 -9.59 -15.46
C TRP A 113 -19.68 -9.99 -16.80
N GLU A 114 -20.32 -11.15 -16.90
CA GLU A 114 -20.97 -11.61 -18.15
C GLU A 114 -22.21 -10.79 -18.52
N ALA A 115 -22.88 -10.22 -17.51
CA ALA A 115 -24.15 -9.51 -17.67
C ALA A 115 -23.99 -7.99 -17.61
N LEU A 116 -22.76 -7.45 -17.68
CA LEU A 116 -22.52 -6.00 -17.58
C LEU A 116 -23.28 -5.19 -18.64
N GLU A 117 -23.35 -5.68 -19.88
CA GLU A 117 -24.05 -4.96 -20.95
C GLU A 117 -25.57 -4.90 -20.73
N SER A 118 -26.15 -5.93 -20.11
CA SER A 118 -27.61 -6.13 -20.07
C SER A 118 -28.24 -5.93 -18.68
N SER A 119 -27.44 -5.96 -17.62
CA SER A 119 -27.91 -5.88 -16.24
C SER A 119 -27.54 -4.54 -15.60
N GLU A 120 -28.54 -3.67 -15.45
CA GLU A 120 -28.40 -2.41 -14.71
C GLU A 120 -28.05 -2.68 -13.24
N GLN A 121 -28.69 -3.69 -12.63
CA GLN A 121 -28.42 -4.07 -11.25
C GLN A 121 -26.99 -4.59 -11.06
N GLY A 122 -26.51 -5.44 -11.97
CA GLY A 122 -25.15 -5.99 -11.90
C GLY A 122 -24.09 -4.91 -12.13
N THR A 123 -24.34 -4.01 -13.07
CA THR A 123 -23.48 -2.85 -13.32
C THR A 123 -23.41 -1.92 -12.10
N ALA A 124 -24.56 -1.59 -11.50
CA ALA A 124 -24.60 -0.77 -10.29
C ALA A 124 -23.86 -1.43 -9.12
N ALA A 125 -24.00 -2.75 -8.95
CA ALA A 125 -23.28 -3.50 -7.92
C ALA A 125 -21.75 -3.45 -8.12
N VAL A 126 -21.27 -3.62 -9.35
CA VAL A 126 -19.84 -3.51 -9.68
C VAL A 126 -19.33 -2.09 -9.42
N LEU A 127 -20.06 -1.06 -9.85
CA LEU A 127 -19.68 0.34 -9.63
C LEU A 127 -19.62 0.70 -8.14
N ASP A 128 -20.57 0.22 -7.34
CA ASP A 128 -20.55 0.41 -5.89
C ASP A 128 -19.33 -0.29 -5.26
N ALA A 129 -19.04 -1.54 -5.66
CA ALA A 129 -17.87 -2.26 -5.17
C ALA A 129 -16.55 -1.54 -5.53
N ILE A 130 -16.45 -0.98 -6.74
CA ILE A 130 -15.30 -0.15 -7.15
C ILE A 130 -15.19 1.09 -6.25
N GLN A 131 -16.29 1.77 -5.98
CA GLN A 131 -16.31 2.96 -5.14
C GLN A 131 -15.95 2.66 -3.68
N GLN A 132 -16.38 1.52 -3.16
CA GLN A 132 -16.00 1.03 -1.83
C GLN A 132 -14.50 0.73 -1.75
N ALA A 133 -13.93 0.06 -2.77
CA ALA A 133 -12.50 -0.19 -2.85
C ALA A 133 -11.72 1.13 -2.92
N ARG A 134 -12.16 2.08 -3.77
CA ARG A 134 -11.54 3.41 -3.91
C ARG A 134 -11.53 4.19 -2.60
N THR A 135 -12.66 4.19 -1.88
CA THR A 135 -12.78 4.84 -0.57
C THR A 135 -11.85 4.20 0.45
N GLY A 136 -11.73 2.86 0.43
CA GLY A 136 -10.77 2.12 1.25
C GLY A 136 -9.32 2.50 0.95
N THR A 137 -8.94 2.58 -0.33
CA THR A 137 -7.57 2.94 -0.75
C THR A 137 -7.22 4.38 -0.37
N VAL A 138 -8.16 5.33 -0.52
CA VAL A 138 -7.97 6.71 -0.05
C VAL A 138 -7.87 6.76 1.48
N GLY A 139 -8.63 5.94 2.20
CA GLY A 139 -8.52 5.80 3.65
C GLY A 139 -7.12 5.35 4.07
N LEU A 140 -6.57 4.33 3.41
CA LEU A 140 -5.20 3.87 3.63
C LEU A 140 -4.16 4.97 3.35
N LEU A 141 -4.27 5.67 2.20
CA LEU A 141 -3.34 6.76 1.86
C LEU A 141 -3.31 7.85 2.94
N LYS A 142 -4.45 8.17 3.54
CA LYS A 142 -4.54 9.15 4.64
C LYS A 142 -3.91 8.67 5.94
N SER A 143 -3.79 7.36 6.17
CA SER A 143 -3.14 6.81 7.37
C SER A 143 -1.61 6.70 7.25
N LEU A 144 -1.06 6.74 6.03
CA LEU A 144 0.37 6.66 5.80
C LEU A 144 1.05 8.01 6.13
N GLN A 145 1.88 8.03 7.16
CA GLN A 145 2.63 9.22 7.62
C GLN A 145 3.86 9.53 6.76
#